data_AF-A0A7Z2YB31-F1
#
_entry.id   AF-A0A7Z2YB31-F1
#
_cell.length_a   1.000
_cell.length_b   1.000
_cell.length_c   1.000
_cell.angle_alpha   90.00
_cell.angle_beta   90.00
_cell.angle_gamma   90.00
#
_symmetry.space_group_name_H-M   'P 1'
#
loop_
_entity.id
_entity.type
_entity.pdbx_description
1 polymer ?
#
loop_
_entity_poly.entity_id
_entity_poly.type
_entity_poly.pdbx_seq_one_letter_code
_entity_poly.pdbx_strand_id
1 'polypeptide(L)'
;MAKDCTYCGTTVTIPDNGALIIRAHSELSRRGVPADEGVHIIPYQNRENLQDILADLLSKGVKEEEWIHLSSGSMAQTFPITIEHLFARLCQPELESLIHQGDFEAHLQPILNMKDSSIFGYEALLRTKGRQVNPGELFDYAARSGLQSMLDQKARRAAVQAKAEHLQPGQHIFINFLPSTIYVPEFCLKHTFQIVEEFSIDPADLVFEVVETEKITDVRHLKGILDTYKSSGMRVALDDVGAGYSTIEMLSLLQPDIVKIDRSYINGCTGDPIKQQFLFEVLQRADKLGIDVLAEGIETVEEWNWLQSQGVGYGQGFYIDKPRPVPSKELILP
;
A
#
# COMPACT_ATOMS: atom_id res chain seq x y z
N MET A 1 15.55 -4.21 19.15
CA MET A 1 15.35 -4.94 17.88
C MET A 1 13.87 -5.19 17.73
N ALA A 2 13.21 -4.54 16.78
CA ALA A 2 11.79 -4.74 16.53
C ALA A 2 11.54 -6.23 16.24
N LYS A 3 10.69 -6.87 17.03
CA LYS A 3 10.35 -8.31 16.90
C LYS A 3 9.71 -8.63 15.54
N ASP A 4 9.28 -7.60 14.81
CA ASP A 4 8.40 -7.74 13.64
C ASP A 4 9.14 -7.64 12.29
N CYS A 5 10.38 -7.11 12.27
CA CYS A 5 11.10 -6.90 11.00
C CYS A 5 11.66 -8.20 10.40
N THR A 6 11.96 -9.20 11.22
CA THR A 6 12.59 -10.46 10.79
C THR A 6 11.68 -11.33 9.91
N TYR A 7 10.36 -11.07 9.93
CA TYR A 7 9.37 -11.94 9.27
C TYR A 7 8.60 -11.29 8.13
N CYS A 8 8.87 -10.01 7.88
CA CYS A 8 8.36 -9.23 6.77
C CYS A 8 8.54 -9.97 5.44
N GLY A 9 7.47 -10.55 4.90
CA GLY A 9 7.51 -11.31 3.65
C GLY A 9 8.20 -12.68 3.72
N THR A 10 8.18 -13.37 4.86
CA THR A 10 8.74 -14.72 4.92
C THR A 10 7.90 -15.69 4.09
N THR A 11 8.54 -16.36 3.14
CA THR A 11 7.94 -17.51 2.45
C THR A 11 7.77 -18.66 3.42
N VAL A 12 6.53 -18.98 3.74
CA VAL A 12 6.17 -20.13 4.58
C VAL A 12 5.70 -21.24 3.65
N THR A 13 6.49 -22.30 3.52
CA THR A 13 6.02 -23.50 2.85
C THR A 13 5.16 -24.29 3.83
N ILE A 14 3.84 -24.32 3.60
CA ILE A 14 2.91 -25.09 4.42
C ILE A 14 3.06 -26.58 4.06
N PRO A 15 3.52 -27.44 4.98
CA PRO A 15 3.68 -28.87 4.68
C PRO A 15 2.32 -29.54 4.47
N ASP A 16 2.27 -30.55 3.61
CA ASP A 16 1.01 -31.26 3.34
C ASP A 16 0.52 -32.03 4.56
N ASN A 17 1.41 -32.60 5.37
CA ASN A 17 1.09 -33.23 6.66
C ASN A 17 2.13 -32.84 7.72
N GLY A 18 1.74 -32.91 8.99
CA GLY A 18 2.62 -32.50 10.08
C GLY A 18 1.90 -32.26 11.39
N ALA A 19 2.45 -31.34 12.18
CA ALA A 19 1.81 -30.86 13.40
C ALA A 19 1.86 -29.33 13.49
N LEU A 20 0.77 -28.77 13.97
CA LEU A 20 0.64 -27.39 14.40
C LEU A 20 1.08 -27.30 15.87
N ILE A 21 2.12 -26.54 16.14
CA ILE A 21 2.68 -26.34 17.48
C ILE A 21 2.34 -24.93 17.94
N ILE A 22 1.66 -24.81 19.07
CA ILE A 22 1.24 -23.52 19.65
C ILE A 22 1.80 -23.40 21.06
N ARG A 23 2.59 -22.36 21.34
CA ARG A 23 3.19 -22.13 22.67
C ARG A 23 2.32 -21.20 23.49
N ALA A 24 1.34 -21.76 24.20
CA ALA A 24 0.32 -20.98 24.89
C ALA A 24 0.81 -20.34 26.19
N HIS A 25 0.30 -19.13 26.49
CA HIS A 25 0.48 -18.50 27.79
C HIS A 25 -0.55 -18.89 28.88
N SER A 26 -1.65 -19.59 28.53
CA SER A 26 -2.62 -20.32 29.42
C SER A 26 -4.06 -20.37 28.88
N GLU A 27 -4.38 -19.61 27.82
CA GLU A 27 -5.77 -19.47 27.35
C GLU A 27 -6.30 -20.66 26.55
N LEU A 28 -5.45 -21.35 25.79
CA LEU A 28 -5.85 -22.48 24.94
C LEU A 28 -6.33 -23.68 25.76
N SER A 29 -5.70 -23.96 26.90
CA SER A 29 -6.16 -24.99 27.83
C SER A 29 -7.55 -24.67 28.41
N ARG A 30 -7.86 -23.39 28.69
CA ARG A 30 -9.20 -22.96 29.14
C ARG A 30 -10.27 -23.15 28.08
N ARG A 31 -9.89 -23.19 26.81
CA ARG A 31 -10.76 -23.38 25.64
C ARG A 31 -10.84 -24.83 25.17
N GLY A 32 -10.33 -25.77 25.99
CA GLY A 32 -10.46 -27.22 25.78
C GLY A 32 -9.42 -27.83 24.83
N VAL A 33 -8.33 -27.12 24.51
CA VAL A 33 -7.22 -27.68 23.72
C VAL A 33 -6.22 -28.35 24.69
N PRO A 34 -5.91 -29.66 24.55
CA PRO A 34 -4.93 -30.33 25.41
C PRO A 34 -3.52 -29.76 25.23
N ALA A 35 -2.77 -29.59 26.32
CA ALA A 35 -1.37 -29.11 26.31
C ALA A 35 -0.47 -30.08 27.06
N ASP A 36 0.79 -30.21 26.61
CA ASP A 36 1.87 -30.83 27.36
C ASP A 36 2.97 -29.79 27.62
N GLU A 37 3.35 -29.61 28.88
CA GLU A 37 4.34 -28.61 29.33
C GLU A 37 4.12 -27.16 28.79
N GLY A 38 2.87 -26.77 28.53
CA GLY A 38 2.52 -25.43 27.98
C GLY A 38 2.59 -25.32 26.46
N VAL A 39 2.82 -26.45 25.76
CA VAL A 39 2.84 -26.54 24.30
C VAL A 39 1.66 -27.39 23.83
N HIS A 40 0.91 -26.88 22.86
CA HIS A 40 -0.13 -27.62 22.17
C HIS A 40 0.44 -28.17 20.87
N ILE A 41 0.33 -29.47 20.64
CA ILE A 41 0.77 -30.12 19.41
C ILE A 41 -0.47 -30.77 18.78
N ILE A 42 -0.93 -30.22 17.66
CA ILE A 42 -2.13 -30.67 16.95
C ILE A 42 -1.69 -31.29 15.62
N PRO A 43 -1.70 -32.62 15.48
CA PRO A 43 -1.33 -33.28 14.23
C PRO A 43 -2.40 -33.02 13.15
N TYR A 44 -1.97 -32.92 11.90
CA TYR A 44 -2.85 -32.82 10.75
C TYR A 44 -2.38 -33.75 9.62
N GLN A 45 -3.35 -34.33 8.90
CA GLN A 45 -3.08 -35.38 7.90
C GLN A 45 -2.92 -34.82 6.48
N ASN A 46 -3.58 -33.71 6.19
CA ASN A 46 -3.57 -33.01 4.91
C ASN A 46 -3.91 -31.52 5.14
N ARG A 47 -3.81 -30.68 4.10
CA ARG A 47 -4.10 -29.24 4.20
C ARG A 47 -5.57 -28.92 4.50
N GLU A 48 -6.51 -29.74 4.04
CA GLU A 48 -7.95 -29.57 4.33
C GLU A 48 -8.22 -29.78 5.82
N ASN A 49 -7.67 -30.85 6.39
CA ASN A 49 -7.72 -31.10 7.82
C ASN A 49 -7.05 -30.00 8.65
N LEU A 50 -5.91 -29.45 8.18
CA LEU A 50 -5.28 -28.29 8.82
C LEU A 50 -6.18 -27.05 8.77
N GLN A 51 -6.85 -26.80 7.64
CA GLN A 51 -7.79 -25.70 7.49
C GLN A 51 -8.98 -25.83 8.46
N ASP A 52 -9.53 -27.03 8.63
CA ASP A 52 -10.61 -27.30 9.60
C ASP A 52 -10.16 -27.05 11.05
N ILE A 53 -8.94 -27.50 11.39
CA ILE A 53 -8.35 -27.26 12.72
C ILE A 53 -8.24 -25.76 12.99
N LEU A 54 -7.74 -25.00 12.03
CA LEU A 54 -7.59 -23.54 12.17
C LEU A 54 -8.95 -22.84 12.25
N ALA A 55 -9.93 -23.27 11.47
CA ALA A 55 -11.29 -22.74 11.55
C ALA A 55 -11.92 -22.97 12.94
N ASP A 56 -11.76 -24.17 13.50
CA ASP A 56 -12.21 -24.48 14.86
C ASP A 56 -11.51 -23.61 15.91
N LEU A 57 -10.19 -23.42 15.82
CA LEU A 57 -9.42 -22.56 16.73
C LEU A 57 -9.88 -21.09 16.66
N LEU A 58 -10.13 -20.57 15.46
CA LEU A 58 -10.66 -19.22 15.25
C LEU A 58 -12.09 -19.08 15.82
N SER A 59 -12.95 -20.08 15.64
CA SER A 59 -14.31 -20.09 16.19
C SER A 59 -14.31 -20.06 17.72
N LYS A 60 -13.27 -20.65 18.34
CA LYS A 60 -13.04 -20.62 19.78
C LYS A 60 -12.42 -19.30 20.24
N GLY A 61 -12.15 -18.36 19.34
CA GLY A 61 -11.67 -17.00 19.59
C GLY A 61 -10.20 -16.90 19.95
N VAL A 62 -9.37 -17.86 19.56
CA VAL A 62 -7.91 -17.82 19.76
C VAL A 62 -7.36 -16.68 18.88
N LYS A 63 -6.83 -15.61 19.49
CA LYS A 63 -6.43 -14.36 18.80
C LYS A 63 -4.91 -14.22 18.59
N GLU A 64 -4.59 -13.40 17.58
CA GLU A 64 -3.37 -12.64 17.20
C GLU A 64 -2.01 -12.85 17.92
N GLU A 65 -1.95 -13.11 19.24
CA GLU A 65 -0.68 -13.06 20.00
C GLU A 65 0.08 -14.39 20.06
N GLU A 66 -0.54 -15.48 19.64
CA GLU A 66 0.03 -16.83 19.73
C GLU A 66 0.71 -17.19 18.39
N TRP A 67 2.04 -17.12 18.38
CA TRP A 67 2.83 -17.56 17.23
C TRP A 67 2.73 -19.09 17.12
N ILE A 68 2.34 -19.56 15.94
CA ILE A 68 2.29 -20.98 15.63
C ILE A 68 3.53 -21.40 14.86
N HIS A 69 3.95 -22.63 15.09
CA HIS A 69 5.02 -23.27 14.35
C HIS A 69 4.48 -24.50 13.63
N LEU A 70 4.81 -24.65 12.35
CA LEU A 70 4.52 -25.87 11.60
C LEU A 70 5.74 -26.78 11.65
N SER A 71 5.51 -28.08 11.79
CA SER A 71 6.56 -29.10 11.75
C SER A 71 6.13 -30.26 10.86
N SER A 72 7.02 -30.70 9.97
CA SER A 72 6.80 -31.90 9.14
C SER A 72 8.03 -32.79 9.17
N GLY A 73 7.82 -34.07 9.50
CA GLY A 73 8.77 -35.19 9.46
C GLY A 73 10.26 -34.83 9.61
N SER A 74 10.92 -34.53 8.49
CA SER A 74 12.38 -34.36 8.36
C SER A 74 12.89 -32.90 8.39
N MET A 75 12.01 -31.89 8.48
CA MET A 75 12.40 -30.48 8.56
C MET A 75 11.59 -29.74 9.61
N ALA A 76 12.25 -29.39 10.72
CA ALA A 76 11.75 -28.41 11.69
C ALA A 76 11.97 -26.99 11.16
N GLN A 77 11.26 -26.60 10.10
CA GLN A 77 11.16 -25.19 9.72
C GLN A 77 10.01 -24.55 10.48
N THR A 78 10.32 -24.01 11.65
CA THR A 78 9.36 -23.30 12.47
C THR A 78 9.32 -21.84 12.04
N PHE A 79 8.34 -21.47 11.22
CA PHE A 79 8.07 -20.06 10.93
C PHE A 79 7.02 -19.57 11.89
N PRO A 80 7.23 -18.42 12.54
CA PRO A 80 6.25 -17.89 13.42
C PRO A 80 5.24 -17.13 12.53
N ILE A 81 4.02 -17.65 12.47
CA ILE A 81 2.87 -17.07 11.77
C ILE A 81 1.69 -17.08 12.75
N THR A 82 0.69 -16.23 12.57
CA THR A 82 -0.54 -16.29 13.39
C THR A 82 -1.51 -17.30 12.80
N ILE A 83 -2.45 -17.80 13.61
CA ILE A 83 -3.56 -18.66 13.13
C ILE A 83 -4.33 -18.00 11.98
N GLU A 84 -4.64 -16.71 12.10
CA GLU A 84 -5.40 -15.95 11.09
C GLU A 84 -4.65 -15.89 9.75
N HIS A 85 -3.40 -15.44 9.77
CA HIS A 85 -2.55 -15.41 8.57
C HIS A 85 -2.40 -16.79 7.92
N LEU A 86 -2.18 -17.87 8.70
CA LEU A 86 -2.07 -19.21 8.14
C LEU A 86 -3.38 -19.69 7.51
N PHE A 87 -4.51 -19.42 8.18
CA PHE A 87 -5.84 -19.77 7.66
C PHE A 87 -6.12 -19.04 6.35
N ALA A 88 -5.84 -17.73 6.27
CA ALA A 88 -6.02 -16.96 5.05
C ALA A 88 -5.16 -17.51 3.89
N ARG A 89 -3.90 -17.87 4.14
CA ARG A 89 -3.00 -18.48 3.15
C ARG A 89 -3.54 -19.80 2.60
N LEU A 90 -4.02 -20.69 3.48
CA LEU A 90 -4.64 -21.96 3.09
C LEU A 90 -5.91 -21.79 2.26
N CYS A 91 -6.75 -20.81 2.61
CA CYS A 91 -8.02 -20.57 1.92
C CYS A 91 -7.85 -20.01 0.50
N GLN A 92 -6.77 -19.27 0.22
CA GLN A 92 -6.55 -18.62 -1.09
C GLN A 92 -5.08 -18.76 -1.56
N PRO A 93 -4.63 -19.99 -1.86
CA PRO A 93 -3.24 -20.26 -2.24
C PRO A 93 -2.84 -19.62 -3.58
N GLU A 94 -3.81 -19.32 -4.45
CA GLU A 94 -3.56 -18.64 -5.73
C GLU A 94 -3.11 -17.18 -5.54
N LEU A 95 -3.70 -16.46 -4.57
CA LEU A 95 -3.29 -15.10 -4.24
C LEU A 95 -1.96 -15.10 -3.48
N GLU A 96 -1.73 -16.08 -2.59
CA GLU A 96 -0.42 -16.29 -1.96
C GLU A 96 0.68 -16.42 -3.02
N SER A 97 0.48 -17.35 -3.97
CA SER A 97 1.44 -17.60 -5.05
C SER A 97 1.68 -16.36 -5.90
N LEU A 98 0.62 -15.62 -6.23
CA LEU A 98 0.71 -14.38 -7.01
C LEU A 98 1.58 -13.33 -6.31
N ILE A 99 1.36 -13.11 -5.00
CA ILE A 99 2.18 -12.20 -4.21
C ILE A 99 3.62 -12.71 -4.13
N HIS A 100 3.85 -14.02 -3.93
CA HIS A 100 5.19 -14.61 -3.86
C HIS A 100 5.97 -14.59 -5.18
N GLN A 101 5.29 -14.69 -6.32
CA GLN A 101 5.91 -14.56 -7.64
C GLN A 101 6.17 -13.10 -7.98
N GLY A 102 5.30 -12.19 -7.56
CA GLY A 102 5.40 -10.78 -7.93
C GLY A 102 5.04 -10.54 -9.38
N ASP A 103 4.07 -11.30 -9.92
CA ASP A 103 3.55 -11.14 -11.27
C ASP A 103 2.65 -9.91 -11.36
N PHE A 104 3.27 -8.76 -11.15
CA PHE A 104 2.64 -7.45 -11.13
C PHE A 104 3.19 -6.55 -12.22
N GLU A 105 2.34 -5.63 -12.66
CA GLU A 105 2.68 -4.51 -13.53
C GLU A 105 2.06 -3.23 -12.98
N ALA A 106 2.64 -2.08 -13.33
CA ALA A 106 2.04 -0.79 -13.03
C ALA A 106 1.24 -0.32 -14.25
N HIS A 107 -0.01 0.06 -14.03
CA HIS A 107 -0.75 0.88 -14.99
C HIS A 107 -0.53 2.34 -14.63
N LEU A 108 -0.06 3.12 -15.60
CA LEU A 108 0.35 4.51 -15.43
C LEU A 108 -0.81 5.42 -15.81
N GLN A 109 -1.28 6.24 -14.87
CA GLN A 109 -2.29 7.28 -15.13
C GLN A 109 -1.63 8.66 -15.14
N PRO A 110 -1.80 9.47 -16.19
CA PRO A 110 -1.12 10.74 -16.30
C PRO A 110 -1.65 11.78 -15.32
N ILE A 111 -0.72 12.59 -14.84
CA ILE A 111 -0.93 13.79 -14.02
C ILE A 111 -0.42 14.97 -14.83
N LEU A 112 -1.28 15.96 -15.06
CA LEU A 112 -0.94 17.14 -15.85
C LEU A 112 -0.71 18.36 -14.97
N ASN A 113 0.22 19.22 -15.39
CA ASN A 113 0.27 20.59 -14.93
C ASN A 113 -0.93 21.35 -15.49
N MET A 114 -1.79 21.88 -14.61
CA MET A 114 -3.02 22.54 -15.06
C MET A 114 -2.76 23.89 -15.74
N LYS A 115 -1.59 24.49 -15.57
CA LYS A 115 -1.28 25.80 -16.17
C LYS A 115 -0.99 25.72 -17.67
N ASP A 116 -0.27 24.69 -18.10
CA ASP A 116 0.20 24.54 -19.48
C ASP A 116 -0.15 23.19 -20.12
N SER A 117 -0.89 22.33 -19.40
CA SER A 117 -1.29 20.99 -19.81
C SER A 117 -0.11 20.06 -20.14
N SER A 118 1.09 20.39 -19.67
CA SER A 118 2.25 19.50 -19.79
C SER A 118 2.14 18.31 -18.85
N ILE A 119 2.75 17.19 -19.25
CA ILE A 119 2.78 15.97 -18.43
C ILE A 119 3.76 16.20 -17.27
N PHE A 120 3.22 16.29 -16.06
CA PHE A 120 4.01 16.40 -14.84
C PHE A 120 4.55 15.03 -14.40
N GLY A 121 3.72 14.00 -14.50
CA GLY A 121 4.08 12.66 -14.07
C GLY A 121 2.96 11.66 -14.26
N TYR A 122 3.08 10.52 -13.60
CA TYR A 122 2.10 9.44 -13.65
C TYR A 122 1.94 8.77 -12.29
N GLU A 123 0.71 8.42 -11.94
CA GLU A 123 0.44 7.51 -10.82
C GLU A 123 0.57 6.05 -11.25
N ALA A 124 1.32 5.28 -10.47
CA ALA A 124 1.54 3.86 -10.69
C ALA A 124 0.51 3.01 -9.96
N LEU A 125 -0.50 2.56 -10.68
CA LEU A 125 -1.56 1.73 -10.13
C LEU A 125 -1.25 0.24 -10.32
N LEU A 126 -1.11 -0.50 -9.23
CA LEU A 126 -0.78 -1.92 -9.25
C LEU A 126 -1.84 -2.74 -10.00
N ARG A 127 -1.40 -3.63 -10.88
CA ARG A 127 -2.22 -4.63 -11.58
C ARG A 127 -1.51 -5.98 -11.60
N THR A 128 -2.29 -7.03 -11.80
CA THR A 128 -1.77 -8.40 -11.92
C THR A 128 -1.52 -8.74 -13.39
N LYS A 129 -0.29 -9.16 -13.72
CA LYS A 129 0.07 -9.53 -15.10
C LYS A 129 -0.74 -10.74 -15.55
N GLY A 130 -1.46 -10.60 -16.66
CA GLY A 130 -2.22 -11.70 -17.26
C GLY A 130 -3.38 -12.25 -16.42
N ARG A 131 -3.71 -11.61 -15.29
CA ARG A 131 -4.85 -11.97 -14.44
C ARG A 131 -5.73 -10.75 -14.22
N GLN A 132 -7.01 -10.96 -13.92
CA GLN A 132 -7.95 -9.89 -13.59
C GLN A 132 -8.34 -9.94 -12.12
N VAL A 133 -7.35 -9.94 -11.22
CA VAL A 133 -7.61 -9.82 -9.78
C VAL A 133 -7.86 -8.36 -9.45
N ASN A 134 -8.90 -8.10 -8.66
CA ASN A 134 -9.17 -6.75 -8.19
C ASN A 134 -8.04 -6.30 -7.25
N PRO A 135 -7.42 -5.12 -7.45
CA PRO A 135 -6.35 -4.65 -6.56
C PRO A 135 -6.78 -4.57 -5.09
N GLY A 136 -8.01 -4.12 -4.80
CA GLY A 136 -8.54 -4.05 -3.44
C GLY A 136 -8.62 -5.43 -2.78
N GLU A 137 -9.09 -6.45 -3.51
CA GLU A 137 -9.10 -7.84 -3.03
C GLU A 137 -7.67 -8.34 -2.71
N LEU A 138 -6.70 -7.98 -3.54
CA LEU A 138 -5.30 -8.33 -3.35
C LEU A 138 -4.70 -7.69 -2.09
N PHE A 139 -4.98 -6.40 -1.85
CA PHE A 139 -4.54 -5.70 -0.63
C PHE A 139 -5.25 -6.25 0.62
N ASP A 140 -6.56 -6.50 0.55
CA ASP A 140 -7.33 -7.11 1.64
C ASP A 140 -6.82 -8.52 1.99
N TYR A 141 -6.45 -9.29 0.98
CA TYR A 141 -5.82 -10.59 1.16
C TYR A 141 -4.44 -10.46 1.80
N ALA A 142 -3.60 -9.53 1.32
CA ALA A 142 -2.27 -9.33 1.86
C ALA A 142 -2.30 -8.93 3.35
N ALA A 143 -3.27 -8.12 3.76
CA ALA A 143 -3.54 -7.80 5.17
C ALA A 143 -3.86 -9.05 5.99
N ARG A 144 -4.89 -9.80 5.57
CA ARG A 144 -5.33 -11.00 6.29
C ARG A 144 -4.34 -12.17 6.27
N SER A 145 -3.34 -12.15 5.39
CA SER A 145 -2.32 -13.21 5.25
C SER A 145 -0.94 -12.82 5.79
N GLY A 146 -0.78 -11.59 6.31
CA GLY A 146 0.51 -11.06 6.76
C GLY A 146 1.54 -10.89 5.63
N LEU A 147 1.06 -10.64 4.41
CA LEU A 147 1.89 -10.45 3.21
C LEU A 147 1.94 -8.98 2.74
N GLN A 148 1.34 -8.03 3.48
CA GLN A 148 1.27 -6.60 3.12
C GLN A 148 2.62 -6.04 2.71
N SER A 149 3.65 -6.24 3.54
CA SER A 149 4.95 -5.67 3.24
C SER A 149 5.63 -6.31 2.02
N MET A 150 5.37 -7.58 1.72
CA MET A 150 5.87 -8.20 0.47
C MET A 150 5.14 -7.62 -0.74
N LEU A 151 3.81 -7.47 -0.64
CA LEU A 151 3.01 -6.87 -1.71
C LEU A 151 3.47 -5.44 -1.98
N ASP A 152 3.60 -4.61 -0.94
CA ASP A 152 4.07 -3.23 -1.03
C ASP A 152 5.48 -3.13 -1.66
N GLN A 153 6.42 -3.96 -1.21
CA GLN A 153 7.77 -4.02 -1.77
C GLN A 153 7.77 -4.34 -3.28
N LYS A 154 6.92 -5.28 -3.70
CA LYS A 154 6.81 -5.70 -5.10
C LYS A 154 6.05 -4.71 -5.96
N ALA A 155 5.05 -4.05 -5.40
CA ALA A 155 4.35 -2.95 -6.04
C ALA A 155 5.30 -1.79 -6.33
N ARG A 156 6.11 -1.39 -5.34
CA ARG A 156 7.16 -0.37 -5.51
C ARG A 156 8.16 -0.76 -6.60
N ARG A 157 8.60 -2.02 -6.64
CA ARG A 157 9.49 -2.51 -7.70
C ARG A 157 8.84 -2.39 -9.08
N ALA A 158 7.59 -2.80 -9.23
CA ALA A 158 6.86 -2.72 -10.49
C ALA A 158 6.69 -1.26 -10.97
N ALA A 159 6.44 -0.33 -10.05
CA ALA A 159 6.36 1.09 -10.35
C ALA A 159 7.71 1.65 -10.83
N VAL A 160 8.80 1.43 -10.07
CA VAL A 160 10.14 1.93 -10.47
C VAL A 160 10.60 1.32 -11.80
N GLN A 161 10.30 0.05 -12.04
CA GLN A 161 10.54 -0.58 -13.34
C GLN A 161 9.76 0.12 -14.47
N ALA A 162 8.47 0.42 -14.28
CA ALA A 162 7.66 1.13 -15.27
C ALA A 162 8.18 2.55 -15.55
N LYS A 163 8.67 3.26 -14.52
CA LYS A 163 9.37 4.55 -14.69
C LYS A 163 10.57 4.41 -15.62
N ALA A 164 11.42 3.41 -15.40
CA ALA A 164 12.61 3.17 -16.21
C ALA A 164 12.27 2.80 -17.66
N GLU A 165 11.22 2.02 -17.87
CA GLU A 165 10.86 1.48 -19.18
C GLU A 165 10.03 2.44 -20.04
N HIS A 166 9.23 3.32 -19.44
CA HIS A 166 8.17 4.03 -20.16
C HIS A 166 8.19 5.55 -20.03
N LEU A 167 8.88 6.12 -19.03
CA LEU A 167 8.82 7.55 -18.74
C LEU A 167 10.15 8.24 -19.04
N GLN A 168 10.07 9.53 -19.40
CA GLN A 168 11.25 10.36 -19.64
C GLN A 168 11.84 10.88 -18.31
N PRO A 169 13.14 11.23 -18.28
CA PRO A 169 13.72 11.96 -17.17
C PRO A 169 12.94 13.25 -16.87
N GLY A 170 12.69 13.54 -15.59
CA GLY A 170 11.90 14.71 -15.15
C GLY A 170 10.39 14.48 -15.11
N GLN A 171 9.86 13.38 -15.67
CA GLN A 171 8.46 13.00 -15.46
C GLN A 171 8.32 12.24 -14.15
N HIS A 172 7.56 12.75 -13.19
CA HIS A 172 7.45 12.10 -11.90
C HIS A 172 6.67 10.77 -11.98
N ILE A 173 6.99 9.83 -11.09
CA ILE A 173 6.15 8.66 -10.83
C ILE A 173 5.68 8.69 -9.38
N PHE A 174 4.37 8.60 -9.20
CA PHE A 174 3.73 8.52 -7.89
C PHE A 174 3.56 7.05 -7.52
N ILE A 175 4.02 6.72 -6.31
CA ILE A 175 4.10 5.35 -5.81
C ILE A 175 3.44 5.30 -4.43
N ASN A 176 2.32 4.59 -4.37
CA ASN A 176 1.63 4.25 -3.14
C ASN A 176 2.55 3.47 -2.19
N PHE A 177 2.54 3.84 -0.90
CA PHE A 177 3.15 3.02 0.16
C PHE A 177 2.25 2.89 1.39
N LEU A 178 2.38 1.76 2.08
CA LEU A 178 1.66 1.47 3.33
C LEU A 178 2.53 1.78 4.55
N PRO A 179 2.24 2.82 5.35
CA PRO A 179 3.05 3.18 6.53
C PRO A 179 3.23 2.05 7.55
N SER A 180 2.22 1.19 7.75
CA SER A 180 2.26 0.06 8.68
C SER A 180 3.34 -0.96 8.34
N THR A 181 3.79 -0.98 7.09
CA THR A 181 4.84 -1.89 6.62
C THR A 181 6.24 -1.35 6.89
N ILE A 182 6.38 -0.09 7.34
CA ILE A 182 7.64 0.60 7.55
C ILE A 182 7.83 0.87 9.05
N TYR A 183 8.38 -0.12 9.77
CA TYR A 183 8.62 0.01 11.22
C TYR A 183 9.89 0.79 11.56
N VAL A 184 10.95 0.57 10.79
CA VAL A 184 12.25 1.24 10.95
C VAL A 184 12.59 1.81 9.58
N PRO A 185 12.28 3.09 9.30
CA PRO A 185 12.39 3.67 7.97
C PRO A 185 13.76 3.44 7.32
N GLU A 186 14.85 3.64 8.07
CA GLU A 186 16.22 3.52 7.59
C GLU A 186 16.60 2.08 7.20
N PHE A 187 15.86 1.08 7.68
CA PHE A 187 16.05 -0.32 7.33
C PHE A 187 15.05 -0.77 6.27
N CYS A 188 13.76 -0.50 6.48
CA CYS A 188 12.66 -0.93 5.62
C CYS A 188 12.73 -0.29 4.22
N LEU A 189 13.23 0.94 4.10
CA LEU A 189 13.34 1.65 2.82
C LEU A 189 14.61 1.30 2.03
N LYS A 190 15.55 0.53 2.59
CA LYS A 190 16.77 0.13 1.89
C LYS A 190 16.50 -0.56 0.57
N HIS A 191 15.48 -1.42 0.52
CA HIS A 191 15.12 -2.10 -0.72
C HIS A 191 14.63 -1.11 -1.78
N THR A 192 13.88 -0.08 -1.40
CA THR A 192 13.48 0.99 -2.31
C THR A 192 14.72 1.66 -2.89
N PHE A 193 15.66 2.07 -2.05
CA PHE A 193 16.90 2.71 -2.52
C PHE A 193 17.73 1.80 -3.44
N GLN A 194 17.81 0.51 -3.12
CA GLN A 194 18.46 -0.49 -3.98
C GLN A 194 17.80 -0.61 -5.36
N ILE A 195 16.45 -0.62 -5.42
CA ILE A 195 15.73 -0.65 -6.70
C ILE A 195 16.02 0.63 -7.49
N VAL A 196 16.02 1.79 -6.84
CA VAL A 196 16.28 3.08 -7.51
C VAL A 196 17.67 3.12 -8.12
N GLU A 197 18.68 2.62 -7.38
CA GLU A 197 20.04 2.45 -7.90
C GLU A 197 20.10 1.42 -9.04
N GLU A 198 19.45 0.25 -8.88
CA GLU A 198 19.41 -0.83 -9.88
C GLU A 198 18.88 -0.33 -11.23
N PHE A 199 17.81 0.45 -11.23
CA PHE A 199 17.20 1.01 -12.44
C PHE A 199 17.76 2.37 -12.85
N SER A 200 18.76 2.90 -12.13
CA SER A 200 19.39 4.20 -12.40
C SER A 200 18.38 5.36 -12.51
N ILE A 201 17.37 5.36 -11.63
CA ILE A 201 16.35 6.41 -11.57
C ILE A 201 16.85 7.57 -10.72
N ASP A 202 16.60 8.80 -11.18
CA ASP A 202 16.80 9.99 -10.35
C ASP A 202 15.79 9.97 -9.19
N PRO A 203 16.22 9.97 -7.91
CA PRO A 203 15.31 10.01 -6.78
C PRO A 203 14.30 11.17 -6.84
N ALA A 204 14.67 12.30 -7.46
CA ALA A 204 13.78 13.46 -7.61
C ALA A 204 12.56 13.18 -8.51
N ASP A 205 12.63 12.16 -9.36
CA ASP A 205 11.52 11.71 -10.19
C ASP A 205 10.51 10.84 -9.41
N LEU A 206 10.80 10.46 -8.16
CA LEU A 206 9.92 9.62 -7.35
C LEU A 206 9.11 10.46 -6.36
N VAL A 207 7.81 10.23 -6.34
CA VAL A 207 6.88 10.79 -5.35
C VAL A 207 6.25 9.63 -4.58
N PHE A 208 6.50 9.54 -3.27
CA PHE A 208 5.87 8.53 -2.42
C PHE A 208 4.60 9.07 -1.78
N GLU A 209 3.47 8.45 -2.07
CA GLU A 209 2.16 8.86 -1.54
C GLU A 209 1.73 7.92 -0.40
N VAL A 210 1.36 8.53 0.73
CA VAL A 210 0.82 7.79 1.86
C VAL A 210 -0.66 7.51 1.64
N VAL A 211 -1.04 6.23 1.65
CA VAL A 211 -2.43 5.80 1.44
C VAL A 211 -3.25 5.93 2.72
N GLU A 212 -4.49 6.42 2.59
CA GLU A 212 -5.40 6.77 3.70
C GLU A 212 -5.97 5.55 4.46
N THR A 213 -5.94 4.36 3.86
CA THR A 213 -6.57 3.14 4.41
C THR A 213 -6.00 2.70 5.77
N GLU A 214 -4.89 3.30 6.21
CA GLU A 214 -4.30 3.04 7.51
C GLU A 214 -4.53 4.22 8.46
N LYS A 215 -5.26 3.96 9.54
CA LYS A 215 -5.44 4.93 10.62
C LYS A 215 -4.08 5.45 11.07
N ILE A 216 -3.82 6.73 10.84
CA ILE A 216 -2.59 7.40 11.27
C ILE A 216 -2.60 7.47 12.80
N THR A 217 -2.06 6.44 13.44
CA THR A 217 -2.01 6.31 14.90
C THR A 217 -0.80 7.01 15.49
N ASP A 218 0.31 7.08 14.74
CA ASP A 218 1.53 7.78 15.14
C ASP A 218 2.02 8.72 14.02
N VAL A 219 1.56 9.97 14.11
CA VAL A 219 1.96 11.04 13.19
C VAL A 219 3.47 11.29 13.22
N ARG A 220 4.15 11.08 14.35
CA ARG A 220 5.60 11.28 14.46
C ARG A 220 6.34 10.21 13.70
N HIS A 221 5.88 8.96 13.80
CA HIS A 221 6.41 7.85 13.03
C HIS A 221 6.25 8.07 11.53
N LEU A 222 5.04 8.43 11.09
CA LEU A 222 4.78 8.76 9.68
C LEU A 222 5.67 9.90 9.20
N LYS A 223 5.81 10.96 10.00
CA LYS A 223 6.74 12.05 9.68
C LYS A 223 8.18 11.56 9.50
N GLY A 224 8.66 10.65 10.37
CA GLY A 224 9.98 10.05 10.22
C GLY A 224 10.15 9.26 8.92
N ILE A 225 9.12 8.55 8.46
CA ILE A 225 9.10 7.88 7.16
C ILE A 225 9.26 8.92 6.03
N LEU A 226 8.43 9.96 6.05
CA LEU A 226 8.45 11.00 5.01
C LEU A 226 9.79 11.74 4.98
N ASP A 227 10.31 12.13 6.14
CA ASP A 227 11.61 12.81 6.26
C ASP A 227 12.75 11.92 5.72
N THR A 228 12.66 10.60 5.90
CA THR A 228 13.63 9.64 5.34
C THR A 228 13.61 9.64 3.82
N TYR A 229 12.42 9.62 3.20
CA TYR A 229 12.29 9.75 1.74
C TYR A 229 12.84 11.08 1.23
N LYS A 230 12.45 12.20 1.86
CA LYS A 230 12.92 13.54 1.49
C LYS A 230 14.44 13.68 1.60
N SER A 231 15.04 13.15 2.66
CA SER A 231 16.50 13.16 2.85
C SER A 231 17.27 12.38 1.78
N SER A 232 16.59 11.46 1.08
CA SER A 232 17.12 10.66 -0.01
C SER A 232 16.89 11.28 -1.39
N GLY A 233 16.39 12.52 -1.44
CA GLY A 233 16.14 13.27 -2.68
C GLY A 233 14.78 13.00 -3.33
N MET A 234 13.91 12.21 -2.68
CA MET A 234 12.56 11.90 -3.19
C MET A 234 11.55 12.92 -2.70
N ARG A 235 10.42 13.03 -3.42
CA ARG A 235 9.27 13.82 -2.98
C ARG A 235 8.26 12.94 -2.25
N VAL A 236 7.40 13.57 -1.46
CA VAL A 236 6.30 12.88 -0.78
C VAL A 236 4.97 13.59 -1.01
N ALA A 237 3.91 12.79 -1.10
CA ALA A 237 2.53 13.26 -1.24
C ALA A 237 1.67 12.74 -0.08
N LEU A 238 0.70 13.56 0.35
CA LEU A 238 -0.40 13.12 1.21
C LEU A 238 -1.62 12.86 0.34
N ASP A 239 -2.11 11.63 0.34
CA ASP A 239 -3.22 11.19 -0.50
C ASP A 239 -4.59 11.34 0.16
N ASP A 240 -5.64 11.36 -0.68
CA ASP A 240 -7.06 11.37 -0.30
C ASP A 240 -7.48 12.45 0.73
N VAL A 241 -6.88 13.65 0.70
CA VAL A 241 -7.26 14.70 1.66
C VAL A 241 -8.72 15.13 1.46
N GLY A 242 -9.47 15.07 2.55
CA GLY A 242 -10.92 15.28 2.58
C GLY A 242 -11.71 13.99 2.85
N ALA A 243 -11.14 12.83 2.55
CA ALA A 243 -11.69 11.53 2.92
C ALA A 243 -11.07 11.01 4.24
N GLY A 244 -11.90 10.28 4.99
CA GLY A 244 -11.61 9.63 6.29
C GLY A 244 -10.60 10.32 7.23
N TYR A 245 -9.35 9.85 7.27
CA TYR A 245 -8.33 10.26 8.27
C TYR A 245 -7.35 11.35 7.80
N SER A 246 -7.24 11.61 6.50
CA SER A 246 -6.33 12.62 5.93
C SER A 246 -6.97 14.00 5.98
N THR A 247 -6.71 14.75 7.06
CA THR A 247 -7.30 16.07 7.27
C THR A 247 -6.38 17.22 6.87
N ILE A 248 -6.94 18.43 6.68
CA ILE A 248 -6.17 19.64 6.37
C ILE A 248 -5.10 19.94 7.44
N GLU A 249 -5.38 19.58 8.70
CA GLU A 249 -4.43 19.74 9.80
C GLU A 249 -3.13 18.96 9.57
N MET A 250 -3.23 17.77 8.94
CA MET A 250 -2.09 16.90 8.66
C MET A 250 -1.04 17.56 7.76
N LEU A 251 -1.43 18.46 6.87
CA LEU A 251 -0.49 19.24 6.03
C LEU A 251 0.54 20.00 6.88
N SER A 252 0.09 20.52 8.01
CA SER A 252 0.92 21.29 8.94
C SER A 252 1.92 20.42 9.69
N LEU A 253 1.49 19.20 10.03
CA LEU A 253 2.24 18.25 10.83
C LEU A 253 3.25 17.48 9.99
N LEU A 254 2.85 17.07 8.79
CA LEU A 254 3.66 16.24 7.89
C LEU A 254 4.49 17.07 6.91
N GLN A 255 3.98 18.23 6.45
CA GLN A 255 4.60 19.10 5.45
C GLN A 255 5.06 18.32 4.20
N PRO A 256 4.12 17.63 3.51
CA PRO A 256 4.44 16.93 2.27
C PRO A 256 4.79 17.92 1.15
N ASP A 257 5.35 17.44 0.05
CA ASP A 257 5.63 18.29 -1.11
C ASP A 257 4.38 18.48 -1.98
N ILE A 258 3.45 17.51 -1.92
CA ILE A 258 2.20 17.51 -2.69
C ILE A 258 1.05 17.07 -1.77
N VAL A 259 -0.13 17.68 -1.92
CA VAL A 259 -1.39 17.16 -1.39
C VAL A 259 -2.29 16.76 -2.55
N LYS A 260 -2.85 15.56 -2.48
CA LYS A 260 -3.84 15.04 -3.42
C LYS A 260 -5.22 15.18 -2.79
N ILE A 261 -6.15 15.81 -3.50
CA ILE A 261 -7.52 16.03 -3.04
C ILE A 261 -8.40 14.92 -3.61
N ASP A 262 -9.06 14.18 -2.71
CA ASP A 262 -9.90 13.05 -3.06
C ASP A 262 -11.02 13.45 -4.04
N ARG A 263 -11.32 12.53 -4.95
CA ARG A 263 -12.36 12.68 -5.98
C ARG A 263 -13.73 13.06 -5.43
N SER A 264 -14.07 12.74 -4.17
CA SER A 264 -15.37 13.10 -3.59
C SER A 264 -15.53 14.62 -3.46
N TYR A 265 -14.45 15.37 -3.33
CA TYR A 265 -14.45 16.83 -3.33
C TYR A 265 -14.32 17.44 -4.73
N ILE A 266 -13.78 16.69 -5.68
CA ILE A 266 -13.62 17.13 -7.07
C ILE A 266 -14.90 16.93 -7.89
N ASN A 267 -15.53 15.75 -7.78
CA ASN A 267 -16.71 15.39 -8.53
C ASN A 267 -17.86 16.38 -8.25
N GLY A 268 -18.32 17.08 -9.29
CA GLY A 268 -19.40 18.06 -9.18
C GLY A 268 -19.05 19.32 -8.37
N CYS A 269 -17.76 19.59 -8.12
CA CYS A 269 -17.33 20.75 -7.32
C CYS A 269 -17.81 22.10 -7.88
N THR A 270 -18.05 22.19 -9.19
CA THR A 270 -18.50 23.43 -9.85
C THR A 270 -19.87 23.91 -9.40
N GLY A 271 -20.73 23.00 -8.91
CA GLY A 271 -22.10 23.29 -8.48
C GLY A 271 -22.34 23.20 -6.98
N ASP A 272 -21.32 22.85 -6.18
CA ASP A 272 -21.46 22.56 -4.75
C ASP A 272 -20.64 23.55 -3.89
N PRO A 273 -21.29 24.56 -3.27
CA PRO A 273 -20.59 25.55 -2.44
C PRO A 273 -19.81 24.95 -1.26
N ILE A 274 -20.23 23.79 -0.73
CA ILE A 274 -19.55 23.13 0.39
C ILE A 274 -18.22 22.56 -0.09
N LYS A 275 -18.21 21.87 -1.23
CA LYS A 275 -16.96 21.37 -1.84
C LYS A 275 -16.04 22.51 -2.23
N GLN A 276 -16.57 23.58 -2.81
CA GLN A 276 -15.79 24.77 -3.16
C GLN A 276 -15.12 25.38 -1.93
N GLN A 277 -15.87 25.57 -0.84
CA GLN A 277 -15.33 26.11 0.41
C GLN A 277 -14.18 25.24 0.95
N PHE A 278 -14.33 23.92 0.93
CA PHE A 278 -13.26 22.99 1.32
C PHE A 278 -12.03 23.14 0.43
N LEU A 279 -12.20 23.17 -0.90
CA LEU A 279 -11.10 23.33 -1.85
C LEU A 279 -10.36 24.65 -1.63
N PHE A 280 -11.08 25.74 -1.33
CA PHE A 280 -10.47 27.03 -0.97
C PHE A 280 -9.63 26.95 0.31
N GLU A 281 -10.10 26.24 1.32
CA GLU A 281 -9.37 26.04 2.58
C GLU A 281 -8.09 25.24 2.36
N VAL A 282 -8.15 24.17 1.57
CA VAL A 282 -6.99 23.36 1.18
C VAL A 282 -5.98 24.21 0.41
N LEU A 283 -6.42 24.91 -0.64
CA LEU A 283 -5.55 25.78 -1.46
C LEU A 283 -4.86 26.85 -0.61
N GLN A 284 -5.61 27.51 0.27
CA GLN A 284 -5.04 28.52 1.16
C GLN A 284 -4.03 27.94 2.14
N ARG A 285 -4.28 26.73 2.68
CA ARG A 285 -3.35 26.08 3.60
C ARG A 285 -2.09 25.61 2.87
N ALA A 286 -2.25 25.04 1.69
CA ALA A 286 -1.17 24.55 0.86
C ALA A 286 -0.23 25.68 0.42
N ASP A 287 -0.79 26.80 -0.07
CA ASP A 287 -0.03 28.00 -0.46
C ASP A 287 0.84 28.54 0.69
N LYS A 288 0.26 28.68 1.89
CA LYS A 288 0.99 29.14 3.09
C LYS A 288 2.14 28.22 3.50
N LEU A 289 2.05 26.93 3.17
CA LEU A 289 3.04 25.91 3.52
C LEU A 289 4.00 25.58 2.37
N GLY A 290 3.78 26.14 1.17
CA GLY A 290 4.55 25.82 -0.03
C GLY A 290 4.31 24.39 -0.54
N ILE A 291 3.09 23.88 -0.39
CA ILE A 291 2.68 22.54 -0.81
C ILE A 291 1.95 22.65 -2.15
N ASP A 292 2.30 21.83 -3.13
CA ASP A 292 1.56 21.76 -4.40
C ASP A 292 0.23 21.01 -4.22
N VAL A 293 -0.82 21.44 -4.92
CA VAL A 293 -2.14 20.78 -4.89
C VAL A 293 -2.38 20.01 -6.18
N LEU A 294 -2.77 18.74 -6.03
CA LEU A 294 -3.21 17.83 -7.10
C LEU A 294 -4.69 17.48 -6.90
N ALA A 295 -5.53 17.74 -7.90
CA ALA A 295 -6.95 17.35 -7.88
C ALA A 295 -7.16 16.01 -8.58
N GLU A 296 -7.80 15.05 -7.91
CA GLU A 296 -8.04 13.71 -8.43
C GLU A 296 -9.46 13.48 -8.93
N GLY A 297 -9.63 12.53 -9.85
CA GLY A 297 -10.94 12.11 -10.32
C GLY A 297 -11.67 13.18 -11.14
N ILE A 298 -10.94 14.01 -11.88
CA ILE A 298 -11.53 14.95 -12.84
C ILE A 298 -12.21 14.16 -13.97
N GLU A 299 -13.51 14.32 -14.12
CA GLU A 299 -14.32 13.60 -15.12
C GLU A 299 -14.90 14.52 -16.19
N THR A 300 -14.93 15.83 -15.94
CA THR A 300 -15.54 16.82 -16.86
C THR A 300 -14.62 17.99 -17.18
N VAL A 301 -14.88 18.64 -18.33
CA VAL A 301 -14.18 19.85 -18.74
C VAL A 301 -14.53 21.04 -17.83
N GLU A 302 -15.74 21.05 -17.28
CA GLU A 302 -16.20 22.06 -16.33
C GLU A 302 -15.39 22.01 -15.03
N GLU A 303 -15.17 20.81 -14.47
CA GLU A 303 -14.32 20.61 -13.29
C GLU A 303 -12.89 21.06 -13.57
N TRP A 304 -12.30 20.61 -14.70
CA TRP A 304 -10.94 21.01 -15.10
C TRP A 304 -10.79 22.52 -15.16
N ASN A 305 -11.67 23.21 -15.92
CA ASN A 305 -11.59 24.66 -16.10
C ASN A 305 -11.80 25.41 -14.79
N TRP A 306 -12.73 24.94 -13.95
CA TRP A 306 -12.97 25.58 -12.66
C TRP A 306 -11.76 25.43 -11.73
N LEU A 307 -11.22 24.22 -11.56
CA LEU A 307 -10.02 23.96 -10.74
C LEU A 307 -8.81 24.75 -11.23
N GLN A 308 -8.59 24.80 -12.56
CA GLN A 308 -7.55 25.62 -13.18
C GLN A 308 -7.73 27.10 -12.81
N SER A 309 -8.95 27.62 -12.88
CA SER A 309 -9.25 29.02 -12.55
C SER A 309 -9.07 29.35 -11.06
N GLN A 310 -9.15 28.35 -10.18
CA GLN A 310 -8.87 28.50 -8.75
C GLN A 310 -7.37 28.40 -8.41
N GLY A 311 -6.52 28.07 -9.39
CA GLY A 311 -5.08 27.96 -9.19
C GLY A 311 -4.61 26.60 -8.68
N VAL A 312 -5.40 25.54 -8.87
CA VAL A 312 -4.92 24.16 -8.62
C VAL A 312 -3.72 23.87 -9.53
N GLY A 313 -2.67 23.27 -8.98
CA GLY A 313 -1.40 23.07 -9.69
C GLY A 313 -1.42 21.89 -10.66
N TYR A 314 -1.91 20.74 -10.18
CA TYR A 314 -1.93 19.49 -10.94
C TYR A 314 -3.32 18.86 -10.99
N GLY A 315 -3.60 18.12 -12.06
CA GLY A 315 -4.87 17.43 -12.25
C GLY A 315 -4.68 16.00 -12.76
N GLN A 316 -5.51 15.10 -12.26
CA GLN A 316 -5.60 13.70 -12.65
C GLN A 316 -7.07 13.28 -12.75
N GLY A 317 -7.41 12.45 -13.75
CA GLY A 317 -8.76 11.94 -13.89
C GLY A 317 -9.06 11.36 -15.27
N PHE A 318 -10.24 10.76 -15.43
CA PHE A 318 -10.63 10.12 -16.68
C PHE A 318 -10.96 11.12 -17.81
N TYR A 319 -11.22 12.38 -17.48
CA TYR A 319 -11.27 13.45 -18.47
C TYR A 319 -9.91 13.60 -19.19
N ILE A 320 -8.81 13.39 -18.48
CA ILE A 320 -7.44 13.49 -19.00
C ILE A 320 -7.06 12.20 -19.71
N ASP A 321 -6.97 11.10 -18.95
CA ASP A 321 -6.74 9.77 -19.48
C ASP A 321 -6.98 8.67 -18.42
N LYS A 322 -7.20 7.45 -18.89
CA LYS A 322 -7.28 6.25 -18.05
C LYS A 322 -5.90 5.61 -17.82
N PRO A 323 -5.72 4.92 -16.68
CA PRO A 323 -4.52 4.14 -16.41
C PRO A 323 -4.30 3.06 -17.48
N ARG A 324 -3.04 2.87 -17.89
CA ARG A 324 -2.65 1.86 -18.89
C ARG A 324 -1.20 1.41 -18.70
N PRO A 325 -0.80 0.21 -19.14
CA PRO A 325 0.58 -0.27 -18.93
C PRO A 325 1.63 0.58 -19.67
N VAL A 326 1.30 1.06 -20.87
CA VAL A 326 2.16 1.99 -21.63
C VAL A 326 1.38 3.28 -21.87
N PRO A 327 1.82 4.43 -21.30
CA PRO A 327 1.11 5.69 -21.42
C PRO A 327 1.16 6.24 -22.85
N SER A 328 0.18 7.08 -23.20
CA SER A 328 0.23 7.84 -24.45
C SER A 328 1.42 8.79 -24.45
N LYS A 329 2.12 8.89 -25.58
CA LYS A 329 3.24 9.84 -25.76
C LYS A 329 2.78 11.30 -25.85
N GLU A 330 1.57 11.50 -26.37
CA GLU A 330 0.92 12.80 -26.50
C GLU A 330 -0.47 12.69 -25.90
N LEU A 331 -0.84 13.68 -25.08
CA LEU A 331 -2.18 13.82 -24.52
C LEU A 331 -2.81 15.06 -25.14
N ILE A 332 -3.96 14.85 -25.79
CA ILE A 332 -4.80 15.93 -26.28
C ILE A 332 -6.01 15.93 -25.38
N LEU A 333 -6.15 16.97 -24.55
CA LEU A 333 -7.34 17.12 -23.73
C LEU A 333 -8.58 17.24 -24.65
N PRO A 334 -9.68 16.55 -24.33
CA PRO A 334 -10.89 16.53 -25.15
C PRO A 334 -11.51 17.90 -25.42
#